data_AF-A0A2G6C4D4-F1
#
_entry.id   AF-A0A2G6C4D4-F1
#
_cell.length_a   1.000
_cell.length_b   1.000
_cell.length_c   1.000
_cell.angle_alpha   90.00
_cell.angle_beta   90.00
_cell.angle_gamma   90.00
#
_symmetry.space_group_name_H-M   'P 1'
#
loop_
_entity.id
_entity.type
_entity.pdbx_description
1 polymer ?
#
loop_
_entity_poly.entity_id
_entity_poly.type
_entity_poly.pdbx_seq_one_letter_code
_entity_poly.pdbx_strand_id
1 'polypeptide(L)' 'MAGTKAGGMRAAATNKTKHGADFYARIGAMGGKKGTTGGFYANRELARIAGAKGGRISRRTKKVQ' A
#
# COMPACT_ATOMS: atom_id res chain seq x y z
N MET A 1 -23.67 8.38 -8.43
CA MET A 1 -24.48 7.40 -7.69
C MET A 1 -23.58 6.72 -6.67
N ALA A 2 -24.05 6.51 -5.44
CA ALA A 2 -23.32 5.70 -4.46
C ALA A 2 -23.22 4.24 -4.96
N GLY A 3 -22.17 3.53 -4.58
CA GLY A 3 -21.96 2.12 -4.97
C GLY A 3 -21.51 1.88 -6.42
N THR A 4 -21.47 2.89 -7.30
CA THR A 4 -20.96 2.72 -8.67
C THR A 4 -19.48 3.09 -8.80
N LYS A 5 -18.79 2.54 -9.80
CA LYS A 5 -17.40 2.87 -10.11
C LYS A 5 -17.18 4.38 -10.25
N ALA A 6 -18.09 5.07 -10.94
CA ALA A 6 -18.06 6.52 -11.11
C ALA A 6 -18.27 7.30 -9.80
N GLY A 7 -19.06 6.76 -8.85
CA GLY A 7 -19.20 7.31 -7.51
C GLY A 7 -17.92 7.14 -6.69
N GLY A 8 -17.34 5.94 -6.72
CA GLY A 8 -16.08 5.63 -6.02
C GLY A 8 -14.90 6.49 -6.50
N MET A 9 -14.78 6.72 -7.80
CA MET A 9 -13.74 7.62 -8.34
C MET A 9 -13.88 9.06 -7.84
N ARG A 10 -15.12 9.58 -7.80
CA ARG A 10 -15.40 10.92 -7.25
C ARG A 10 -15.09 11.01 -5.76
N ALA A 11 -15.48 10.00 -4.98
CA ALA A 11 -15.17 9.94 -3.56
C ALA A 11 -13.65 9.89 -3.31
N ALA A 12 -12.92 9.10 -4.08
CA ALA A 12 -11.46 9.03 -3.99
C ALA A 12 -10.79 10.37 -4.33
N ALA A 13 -11.28 11.09 -5.34
CA ALA A 13 -10.80 12.43 -5.67
C ALA A 13 -11.01 13.40 -4.50
N THR A 14 -12.23 13.44 -3.95
CA THR A 14 -12.57 14.30 -2.80
C THR A 14 -11.75 13.95 -1.55
N ASN A 15 -11.49 12.66 -1.29
CA ASN A 15 -10.69 12.25 -0.13
C ASN A 15 -9.23 12.63 -0.29
N LYS A 16 -8.67 12.52 -1.50
CA LYS A 16 -7.30 12.96 -1.79
C LYS A 16 -7.14 14.46 -1.67
N THR A 17 -8.14 15.25 -2.08
CA THR A 17 -8.09 16.72 -1.92
C THR A 17 -8.26 17.15 -0.47
N LYS A 18 -9.16 16.52 0.29
CA LYS A 18 -9.43 16.88 1.69
C LYS A 18 -8.33 16.43 2.66
N HIS A 19 -7.76 15.24 2.46
CA HIS A 19 -6.85 14.62 3.42
C HIS A 19 -5.41 14.53 2.92
N GLY A 20 -5.16 14.93 1.67
CA GLY A 20 -3.84 14.87 1.02
C GLY A 20 -3.58 13.54 0.30
N ALA A 21 -2.55 13.54 -0.53
CA ALA A 21 -2.15 12.38 -1.33
C ALA A 21 -1.84 11.12 -0.48
N ASP A 22 -1.33 11.33 0.74
CA ASP A 22 -0.91 10.26 1.64
C ASP A 22 -2.07 9.62 2.42
N PHE A 23 -3.31 10.06 2.23
CA PHE A 23 -4.45 9.57 3.01
C PHE A 23 -4.60 8.04 2.94
N TYR A 24 -4.66 7.49 1.72
CA TYR A 24 -4.79 6.05 1.52
C TYR A 24 -3.55 5.27 1.96
N ALA A 25 -2.36 5.84 1.78
CA ALA A 25 -1.11 5.22 2.22
C ALA A 25 -1.05 5.09 3.75
N ARG A 26 -1.45 6.15 4.47
CA ARG A 26 -1.49 6.17 5.94
C ARG A 26 -2.48 5.17 6.51
N ILE A 27 -3.72 5.17 6.03
CA ILE A 27 -4.74 4.23 6.55
C ILE A 27 -4.39 2.77 6.23
N GLY A 28 -3.84 2.50 5.05
CA GLY A 28 -3.37 1.17 4.66
C GLY A 28 -2.22 0.69 5.54
N ALA A 29 -1.25 1.56 5.83
CA ALA A 29 -0.14 1.24 6.72
C ALA A 29 -0.60 0.97 8.16
N MET A 30 -1.54 1.76 8.69
CA MET A 30 -2.12 1.52 10.02
C MET A 30 -2.87 0.19 10.09
N GLY A 31 -3.69 -0.12 9.08
CA GLY A 31 -4.40 -1.40 8.99
C GLY A 31 -3.44 -2.59 8.87
N GLY A 32 -2.43 -2.49 8.00
CA GLY A 32 -1.41 -3.52 7.82
C GLY A 32 -0.60 -3.80 9.08
N LYS A 33 -0.27 -2.77 9.87
CA LYS A 33 0.42 -2.94 11.16
C LYS A 33 -0.43 -3.67 12.20
N LYS A 34 -1.76 -3.48 12.18
CA LYS A 34 -2.69 -4.16 13.09
C LYS A 34 -3.04 -5.57 12.64
N GLY A 35 -2.98 -5.86 11.34
CA GLY A 35 -3.24 -7.18 10.78
C GLY A 35 -2.09 -8.15 11.04
N THR A 36 -2.31 -9.12 11.93
CA THR A 36 -1.28 -10.09 12.35
C THR A 36 -1.60 -11.53 11.97
N THR A 37 -2.70 -11.79 11.27
CA THR A 37 -3.21 -13.15 11.06
C THR A 37 -2.86 -13.78 9.71
N GLY A 38 -2.28 -13.03 8.76
CA GLY A 38 -2.07 -13.54 7.40
C GLY A 38 -0.91 -12.91 6.62
N GLY A 39 -0.77 -13.35 5.36
CA GLY A 39 0.18 -12.81 4.39
C GLY A 39 1.65 -12.85 4.87
N PHE A 40 2.35 -11.74 4.69
CA PHE A 40 3.76 -11.59 5.07
C PHE A 40 4.01 -11.57 6.58
N TYR A 41 2.98 -11.33 7.39
CA TYR A 41 3.12 -11.39 8.84
C TYR A 41 3.15 -12.84 9.33
N ALA A 42 2.22 -13.67 8.86
CA ALA A 42 2.11 -15.08 9.25
C ALA A 42 3.27 -15.94 8.69
N ASN A 43 3.88 -15.55 7.56
CA ASN A 43 4.98 -16.28 6.95
C ASN A 43 6.15 -15.34 6.62
N ARG A 44 7.15 -15.34 7.51
CA ARG A 44 8.37 -14.50 7.39
C ARG A 44 9.26 -14.93 6.21
N GLU A 45 9.30 -16.22 5.88
CA GLU A 45 10.06 -16.72 4.73
C GLU A 45 9.48 -16.22 3.41
N LEU A 46 8.15 -16.23 3.27
CA LEU A 46 7.47 -15.65 2.10
C LEU A 46 7.81 -14.17 1.94
N ALA A 47 7.83 -13.41 3.03
CA ALA A 47 8.20 -11.99 3.02
C ALA A 47 9.65 -11.79 2.56
N ARG A 48 10.57 -12.61 3.06
CA ARG A 48 11.99 -12.57 2.67
C ARG A 48 12.18 -12.87 1.18
N ILE A 49 11.56 -13.94 0.67
CA ILE A 49 11.69 -14.36 -0.74
C ILE A 49 11.11 -13.27 -1.66
N ALA A 50 9.93 -12.75 -1.35
CA ALA A 50 9.28 -11.70 -2.13
C ALA A 50 10.12 -10.41 -2.14
N GLY A 51 10.65 -9.99 -0.98
CA GLY A 51 11.52 -8.83 -0.85
C GLY A 51 12.81 -8.97 -1.65
N ALA A 52 13.48 -10.13 -1.55
CA ALA A 52 14.71 -10.41 -2.29
C ALA A 52 14.48 -10.39 -3.81
N LYS A 53 13.39 -11.01 -4.28
CA LYS A 53 13.02 -11.00 -5.70
C LYS A 53 12.76 -9.58 -6.20
N GLY A 54 11.98 -8.80 -5.46
CA GLY A 54 11.68 -7.41 -5.80
C GLY A 54 12.94 -6.54 -5.84
N GLY A 55 13.83 -6.70 -4.87
CA GLY A 55 15.12 -6.00 -4.83
C GLY A 55 16.01 -6.33 -6.03
N ARG A 56 16.11 -7.61 -6.39
CA ARG A 56 16.93 -8.07 -7.53
C ARG A 56 16.40 -7.57 -8.89
N ILE A 57 15.08 -7.47 -9.06
CA ILE A 57 14.44 -7.00 -10.31
C ILE A 57 14.44 -5.46 -10.39
N SER A 58 14.54 -4.78 -9.25
CA SER A 58 14.45 -3.32 -9.20
C SER A 58 15.53 -2.65 -10.06
N ARG A 59 15.09 -1.77 -10.96
CA ARG A 59 15.95 -0.86 -11.74
C ARG A 59 16.15 0.49 -11.04
N ARG A 60 15.53 0.69 -9.86
CA ARG A 60 15.71 1.92 -9.08
C ARG A 60 17.08 1.89 -8.43
N THR A 61 17.98 2.74 -8.89
CA THR A 61 19.30 2.93 -8.29
C THR A 61 19.12 3.43 -6.85
N LYS A 62 19.89 2.87 -5.92
CA LYS A 62 19.92 3.36 -4.54
C LYS A 62 20.41 4.80 -4.57
N LYS A 63 19.57 5.77 -4.16
CA LYS A 63 20.06 7.13 -3.88
C LYS A 63 20.99 7.01 -2.68
N VAL A 64 22.29 7.14 -2.91
CA VAL A 64 23.27 7.37 -1.85
C VAL A 64 23.00 8.79 -1.36
N GLN A 65 22.64 8.93 -0.08
CA GLN A 65 22.66 10.22 0.61
C GLN A 65 24.09 10.49 1.05
#